data_AF-X5UMN0-F1
#
_entry.id   AF-X5UMN0-F1
#
_cell.length_a   1.000
_cell.length_b   1.000
_cell.length_c   1.000
_cell.angle_alpha   90.00
_cell.angle_beta   90.00
_cell.angle_gamma   90.00
#
_symmetry.space_group_name_H-M   'P 1'
#
loop_
_entity.id
_entity.type
_entity.pdbx_description
1 polymer ?
#
loop_
_entity_poly.entity_id
_entity_poly.type
_entity_poly.pdbx_seq_one_letter_code
_entity_poly.pdbx_strand_id
1 'polypeptide(L)'
;MLVAIDIAKVRNEVLIEASAHKRRRRLLVLNTRAEHDHLIEVLQAYGRPVVCAFEATGNYHRPIAWRLAEAGFEVRLVSSLALARTREALQQRHRDPRHYPHGVAFMDGQYLPM
;
A
#
# COMPACT_ATOMS: atom_id res chain seq x y z
N MET A 1 0.77 3.09 13.03
CA MET A 1 0.49 3.68 11.70
C MET A 1 0.89 2.68 10.65
N LEU A 2 0.12 2.53 9.58
CA LEU A 2 0.44 1.55 8.52
C LEU A 2 0.95 2.26 7.28
N VAL A 3 1.99 1.73 6.66
CA VAL A 3 2.55 2.23 5.42
C VAL A 3 2.65 1.05 4.46
N ALA A 4 1.98 1.15 3.32
CA ALA A 4 2.13 0.19 2.22
C ALA A 4 3.06 0.77 1.17
N ILE A 5 4.02 -0.02 0.70
CA ILE A 5 4.97 0.39 -0.33
C ILE A 5 4.87 -0.59 -1.49
N ASP A 6 4.48 -0.09 -2.66
CA ASP A 6 4.58 -0.80 -3.92
C ASP A 6 5.98 -0.58 -4.51
N ILE A 7 6.75 -1.66 -4.61
CA ILE A 7 8.17 -1.61 -4.94
C ILE A 7 8.35 -1.66 -6.44
N ALA A 8 9.09 -0.69 -6.99
CA ALA A 8 9.55 -0.72 -8.36
C ALA A 8 11.04 -0.39 -8.48
N LYS A 9 11.59 -0.61 -9.68
CA LYS A 9 13.01 -0.37 -9.94
C LYS A 9 13.42 1.09 -9.71
N VAL A 10 12.62 2.03 -10.18
CA VAL A 10 12.98 3.47 -10.24
C VAL A 10 12.30 4.28 -9.15
N ARG A 11 11.00 4.02 -8.91
CA ARG A 11 10.17 4.78 -7.98
C ARG A 11 9.19 3.86 -7.28
N ASN A 12 9.09 3.99 -5.97
CA ASN A 12 8.16 3.25 -5.15
C ASN A 12 6.92 4.11 -4.91
N GLU A 13 5.74 3.51 -4.99
CA GLU A 13 4.50 4.17 -4.54
C GLU A 13 4.29 3.88 -3.07
N VAL A 14 4.16 4.93 -2.26
CA VAL A 14 3.99 4.82 -0.82
C VAL A 14 2.60 5.31 -0.45
N LEU A 15 1.86 4.50 0.30
CA LEU A 15 0.55 4.81 0.84
C LEU A 15 0.61 4.80 2.36
N ILE A 16 0.34 5.95 2.97
CA ILE A 16 0.36 6.13 4.42
C ILE A 16 -1.08 6.16 4.94
N GLU A 17 -1.37 5.25 5.87
CA GLU A 17 -2.62 5.19 6.61
C GLU A 17 -2.40 5.59 8.08
N ALA A 18 -2.86 6.80 8.39
CA ALA A 18 -2.80 7.43 9.68
C ALA A 18 -4.20 7.48 10.30
N SER A 19 -4.40 6.91 11.49
CA SER A 19 -5.69 6.94 12.20
C SER A 19 -6.22 8.36 12.45
N ALA A 20 -5.33 9.35 12.52
CA ALA A 20 -5.68 10.75 12.70
C ALA A 20 -6.28 11.42 11.45
N HIS A 21 -6.24 10.78 10.27
CA HIS A 21 -6.65 11.40 9.01
C HIS A 21 -7.66 10.51 8.27
N LYS A 22 -8.77 11.10 7.84
CA LYS A 22 -9.80 10.38 7.06
C LYS A 22 -9.30 9.89 5.70
N ARG A 23 -8.22 10.49 5.15
CA ARG A 23 -7.70 10.16 3.81
C ARG A 23 -6.28 9.63 3.91
N ARG A 24 -6.02 8.54 3.19
CA ARG A 24 -4.67 8.00 2.99
C ARG A 24 -3.82 8.97 2.18
N ARG A 25 -2.58 9.23 2.62
CA ARG A 25 -1.62 10.08 1.90
C ARG A 25 -0.82 9.20 0.94
N ARG A 26 -0.66 9.65 -0.31
CA ARG A 26 0.19 8.99 -1.31
C ARG A 26 1.46 9.79 -1.55
N LEU A 27 2.58 9.11 -1.70
CA LEU A 27 3.88 9.68 -2.04
C LEU A 27 4.53 8.82 -3.13
N LEU A 28 5.32 9.45 -4.00
CA LEU A 28 6.26 8.76 -4.87
C LEU A 28 7.65 8.97 -4.28
N VAL A 29 8.40 7.88 -4.10
CA VAL A 29 9.74 7.90 -3.51
C VAL A 29 10.69 7.25 -4.51
N LEU A 30 11.72 7.96 -4.97
CA LEU A 30 12.69 7.32 -5.87
C LEU A 30 13.45 6.23 -5.13
N ASN A 31 13.89 5.20 -5.86
CA ASN A 31 14.69 4.12 -5.27
C ASN A 31 16.16 4.55 -5.12
N THR A 32 16.37 5.62 -4.36
CA THR A 32 17.66 6.22 -4.06
C THR A 32 17.76 6.46 -2.56
N ARG A 33 19.00 6.51 -2.04
CA ARG A 33 19.22 6.71 -0.60
C ARG A 33 18.61 8.02 -0.09
N ALA A 34 18.83 9.13 -0.80
CA ALA A 34 18.34 10.44 -0.39
C ALA A 34 16.80 10.46 -0.24
N GLU A 35 16.09 9.84 -1.18
CA GLU A 35 14.63 9.77 -1.12
C GLU A 35 14.12 8.81 -0.03
N HIS A 36 14.87 7.74 0.27
CA HIS A 36 14.57 6.90 1.43
C HIS A 36 14.76 7.67 2.75
N ASP A 37 15.79 8.51 2.83
CA ASP A 37 16.07 9.35 3.99
C ASP A 37 14.95 10.38 4.21
N HIS A 38 14.50 11.03 3.14
CA HIS A 38 13.33 11.93 3.18
C HIS A 38 12.04 11.20 3.57
N LEU A 39 11.82 9.98 3.09
CA LEU A 39 10.68 9.17 3.54
C LEU A 39 10.76 8.90 5.04
N ILE A 40 11.94 8.57 5.59
CA ILE A 40 12.13 8.34 7.03
C ILE A 40 11.77 9.60 7.82
N GLU A 41 12.24 10.77 7.41
CA GLU A 41 11.91 12.06 8.06
C GLU A 41 10.39 12.29 8.11
N VAL A 42 9.70 12.07 6.98
CA VAL A 42 8.24 12.19 6.90
C VAL A 42 7.53 11.21 7.85
N LEU A 43 8.02 9.98 7.94
CA LEU A 43 7.42 8.96 8.80
C LEU A 43 7.68 9.24 10.30
N GLN A 44 8.87 9.72 10.66
CA GLN A 44 9.23 10.10 12.02
C GLN A 44 8.42 11.29 12.53
N ALA A 45 8.08 12.24 11.65
CA ALA A 45 7.27 13.42 12.00
C ALA A 45 5.86 13.06 12.53
N TYR A 46 5.37 11.83 12.28
CA TYR A 46 4.11 11.37 12.86
C TYR A 46 4.22 11.02 14.36
N GLY A 47 5.41 10.91 14.94
CA GLY A 47 5.63 10.74 16.38
C GLY A 47 5.00 9.47 16.98
N ARG A 48 4.85 8.40 16.20
CA ARG A 48 4.17 7.16 16.62
C ARG A 48 4.75 5.93 15.94
N PRO A 49 4.53 4.71 16.47
CA PRO A 49 4.99 3.48 15.84
C PRO A 49 4.47 3.34 14.39
N VAL A 50 5.37 2.97 13.49
CA VAL A 50 5.09 2.78 12.06
C VAL A 50 5.44 1.36 11.66
N VAL A 51 4.49 0.70 10.99
CA VAL A 51 4.69 -0.59 10.36
C VAL A 51 4.67 -0.40 8.84
N CYS A 52 5.80 -0.68 8.21
CA CYS A 52 6.00 -0.60 6.77
C CYS A 52 5.87 -2.00 6.16
N ALA A 53 4.95 -2.15 5.22
CA ALA A 53 4.67 -3.41 4.55
C ALA A 53 4.87 -3.29 3.04
N PHE A 54 5.55 -4.27 2.43
CA PHE A 54 5.76 -4.30 0.98
C PHE A 54 5.84 -5.73 0.43
N GLU A 55 5.48 -5.86 -0.84
CA GLU A 55 5.76 -7.05 -1.62
C GLU A 55 7.22 -7.01 -2.13
N ALA A 56 7.92 -8.14 -2.08
CA ALA A 56 9.27 -8.23 -2.61
C ALA A 56 9.24 -8.27 -4.16
N THR A 57 9.72 -7.21 -4.81
CA THR A 57 9.91 -7.18 -6.27
C THR A 57 11.41 -7.24 -6.60
N GLY A 58 11.86 -8.40 -7.10
CA GLY A 58 13.29 -8.65 -7.36
C GLY A 58 14.16 -8.33 -6.14
N ASN A 59 15.29 -7.65 -6.35
CA ASN A 59 16.14 -7.15 -5.25
C ASN A 59 15.92 -5.65 -4.94
N TYR A 60 14.96 -4.99 -5.60
CA TYR A 60 14.78 -3.54 -5.52
C TYR A 60 14.23 -3.05 -4.17
N HIS A 61 13.62 -3.95 -3.39
CA HIS A 61 13.10 -3.65 -2.06
C HIS A 61 14.21 -3.56 -1.00
N ARG A 62 15.37 -4.21 -1.22
CA ARG A 62 16.41 -4.33 -0.18
C ARG A 62 16.92 -3.00 0.34
N PRO A 63 17.22 -1.97 -0.49
CA PRO A 63 17.75 -0.71 0.00
C PRO A 63 16.75 0.03 0.90
N ILE A 64 15.49 0.14 0.48
CA ILE A 64 14.46 0.82 1.28
C ILE A 64 14.10 0.02 2.54
N ALA A 65 14.04 -1.32 2.45
CA ALA A 65 13.81 -2.20 3.58
C ALA A 65 14.88 -2.03 4.67
N TRP A 66 16.15 -2.03 4.26
CA TRP A 66 17.28 -1.86 5.17
C TRP A 66 17.26 -0.47 5.82
N ARG A 67 17.06 0.60 5.05
CA ARG A 67 16.98 1.97 5.58
C ARG A 67 15.84 2.14 6.59
N LEU A 68 14.66 1.59 6.30
CA LEU A 68 13.50 1.65 7.20
C LEU A 68 13.76 0.87 8.50
N ALA A 69 14.34 -0.33 8.40
CA ALA A 69 14.67 -1.14 9.57
C ALA A 69 15.77 -0.48 10.43
N GLU A 70 16.80 0.08 9.80
CA GLU A 70 17.87 0.82 10.48
C GLU A 70 17.34 2.07 11.20
N ALA A 71 16.33 2.74 10.62
CA ALA A 71 15.64 3.86 11.26
C ALA A 71 14.69 3.45 12.41
N GLY A 72 14.61 2.15 12.73
CA GLY A 72 13.81 1.62 13.82
C GLY A 72 12.33 1.35 13.48
N PHE A 73 11.96 1.39 12.21
CA PHE A 73 10.60 1.03 11.80
C PHE A 73 10.41 -0.49 11.75
N GLU A 74 9.20 -0.94 12.06
CA GLU A 74 8.83 -2.33 11.84
C GLU A 74 8.64 -2.56 10.34
N VAL A 75 9.36 -3.53 9.79
CA VAL A 75 9.33 -3.86 8.36
C VAL A 75 8.77 -5.26 8.16
N ARG A 76 7.74 -5.39 7.31
CA ARG A 76 7.10 -6.66 6.99
C ARG A 76 7.07 -6.93 5.49
N LEU A 77 7.52 -8.11 5.11
CA LEU A 77 7.30 -8.65 3.78
C LEU A 77 5.89 -9.21 3.67
N VAL A 78 5.18 -8.79 2.62
CA VAL A 78 3.85 -9.29 2.28
C VAL A 78 3.99 -10.34 1.19
N SER A 79 3.36 -11.49 1.41
CA SER A 79 3.32 -12.57 0.41
C SER A 79 2.56 -12.13 -0.84
N SER A 80 3.20 -12.24 -2.00
CA SER A 80 2.58 -12.04 -3.32
C SER A 80 1.32 -12.88 -3.50
N LEU A 81 1.33 -14.14 -3.02
CA LEU A 81 0.19 -15.03 -3.10
C LEU A 81 -0.97 -14.55 -2.22
N ALA A 82 -0.69 -14.13 -0.99
CA ALA A 82 -1.71 -13.60 -0.09
C ALA A 82 -2.33 -12.30 -0.64
N LEU A 83 -1.50 -11.44 -1.24
CA LEU A 83 -1.95 -10.24 -1.91
C LEU A 83 -2.83 -10.56 -3.14
N ALA A 84 -2.41 -11.50 -3.99
CA ALA A 84 -3.18 -11.94 -5.15
C ALA A 84 -4.56 -12.49 -4.74
N ARG A 85 -4.60 -13.38 -3.73
CA ARG A 85 -5.87 -13.90 -3.19
C ARG A 85 -6.76 -12.81 -2.61
N THR A 86 -6.17 -11.81 -1.94
CA THR A 86 -6.92 -10.66 -1.41
C THR A 86 -7.49 -9.82 -2.55
N ARG A 87 -6.72 -9.57 -3.62
CA ARG A 87 -7.18 -8.86 -4.81
C ARG A 87 -8.32 -9.61 -5.49
N GLU A 88 -8.21 -10.92 -5.65
CA GLU A 88 -9.28 -11.78 -6.19
C GLU A 88 -10.55 -11.72 -5.34
N ALA A 89 -10.42 -11.86 -4.02
CA ALA A 89 -11.55 -11.78 -3.10
C ALA A 89 -12.23 -10.40 -3.15
N LEU A 90 -11.46 -9.31 -3.21
CA LEU A 90 -12.00 -7.96 -3.39
C LEU A 90 -12.72 -7.81 -4.73
N GLN A 91 -12.14 -8.33 -5.82
CA GLN A 91 -12.75 -8.31 -7.14
C GLN A 91 -14.07 -9.10 -7.18
N GLN A 92 -14.14 -10.24 -6.49
CA GLN A 92 -15.36 -11.05 -6.36
C GLN A 92 -16.43 -10.33 -5.54
N ARG A 93 -16.05 -9.66 -4.44
CA ARG A 93 -16.99 -8.85 -3.64
C ARG A 93 -17.65 -7.75 -4.45
N HIS A 94 -16.92 -7.11 -5.37
CA HIS A 94 -17.48 -6.12 -6.29
C HIS A 94 -18.49 -6.71 -7.30
N ARG A 95 -18.55 -8.03 -7.47
CA ARG A 95 -19.44 -8.75 -8.39
C ARG A 95 -20.55 -9.55 -7.69
N ASP A 96 -20.63 -9.50 -6.35
CA ASP A 96 -21.69 -10.17 -5.60
C ASP A 96 -22.96 -9.32 -5.60
N PRO A 97 -24.09 -9.81 -6.16
CA PRO A 97 -25.33 -9.05 -6.25
C PRO A 97 -25.89 -8.55 -4.91
N ARG A 98 -25.55 -9.22 -3.81
CA ARG A 98 -25.98 -8.83 -2.45
C ARG A 98 -25.30 -7.55 -1.96
N HIS A 99 -24.23 -7.12 -2.61
CA HIS A 99 -23.48 -5.91 -2.28
C HIS A 99 -23.70 -4.77 -3.29
N TYR A 100 -24.59 -4.93 -4.27
CA TYR A 100 -24.96 -3.83 -5.15
C TYR A 100 -25.86 -2.83 -4.41
N PRO A 101 -25.70 -1.52 -4.66
CA PRO A 101 -26.71 -0.55 -4.25
C PRO A 101 -28.10 -0.94 -4.80
N HIS A 102 -29.17 -0.57 -4.10
CA HIS A 102 -30.52 -0.89 -4.55
C HIS A 102 -30.81 -0.29 -5.94
N GLY A 103 -31.32 -1.12 -6.85
CA GLY A 103 -31.67 -0.68 -8.20
C GLY A 103 -30.47 -0.51 -9.16
N VAL A 104 -29.32 -1.13 -8.89
CA VAL A 104 -28.20 -1.20 -9.84
C VAL A 104 -27.66 -2.62 -9.97
N ALA A 105 -27.27 -2.98 -11.19
CA ALA A 105 -26.59 -4.23 -11.54
C ALA A 105 -25.17 -3.92 -12.02
N PHE A 106 -24.23 -4.87 -11.85
CA PHE A 106 -22.91 -4.79 -12.48
C PHE A 106 -22.87 -5.70 -13.71
N MET A 107 -22.83 -5.13 -14.91
CA MET A 107 -22.68 -5.83 -16.19
C MET A 107 -21.56 -5.20 -17.00
N ASP A 108 -20.75 -6.02 -17.67
CA ASP A 108 -19.65 -5.59 -18.56
C ASP A 108 -18.70 -4.53 -17.97
N GLY A 109 -18.45 -4.61 -16.66
CA GLY A 109 -17.54 -3.71 -15.96
C GLY A 109 -18.16 -2.39 -15.50
N GLN A 110 -19.48 -2.20 -15.65
CA GLN A 110 -20.17 -0.97 -15.31
C GLN A 110 -21.35 -1.22 -14.35
N TYR A 111 -21.61 -0.25 -13.46
CA TYR A 111 -22.84 -0.20 -12.68
C TYR A 111 -23.95 0.41 -13.53
N LEU A 112 -24.95 -0.39 -13.88
CA LEU A 112 -26.12 0.02 -14.65
C LEU A 112 -27.33 0.12 -13.71
N PRO A 113 -28.20 1.13 -13.84
CA PRO A 113 -29.50 1.11 -13.18
C PRO A 113 -30.31 -0.09 -13.68
N MET A 114 -30.97 -0.80 -12.76
CA MET A 114 -31.99 -1.81 -13.07
C MET A 114 -33.30 -1.16 -13.46
#